data_AF-A0A1W6DPS5-F1
#
_entry.id   AF-A0A1W6DPS5-F1
#
_cell.length_a   1.000
_cell.length_b   1.000
_cell.length_c   1.000
_cell.angle_alpha   90.00
_cell.angle_beta   90.00
_cell.angle_gamma   90.00
#
_symmetry.space_group_name_H-M   'P 1'
#
loop_
_entity.id
_entity.type
_entity.pdbx_description
1 polymer ?
#
loop_
_entity_poly.entity_id
_entity_poly.type
_entity_poly.pdbx_seq_one_letter_code
_entity_poly.pdbx_strand_id
1 'polypeptide(L)'
;MSDERTLFPITMRGYDRVQVEAQLARLEKAVEDARARVEAADARAMQLTSELNDAQRQLREADRPSYAGLGSRIEQLLRSAEEQSADILSQANAQAADIMARAKLSAGQVRSRAENEVAELLNSARLESEEIRSTSASEAEGTLLSAQRRAEELVGSAEREAARIHSALATEESERRASLERELGTLRATAERETTELRVTTEREAAELRARVAAETAAQREAAERESAELLENARREAQRQVDEAQRKATEAANAVTSEMETLRDQARTALADAELEVVRRREEAERENAERHAAAKAETEKLVATAEEHAAEAEKRVAHALQQAEKVRSESDAYVKDLLSTARRNADQVVAEARAFADQTVSDAKAEAEQQRNVAQRQLEDLTRQHDSINTYLDELRGLLGSESEATKAPAKKAVPAGTPAQQARAATLMTAEFPVVPEESGQRVGTVEAPAERGSAASADARPSETKPTGAKPAGTKTADAKTADAKPDAPASA
;
A
#
# COMPACT_ATOMS: atom_id res chain seq x y z
N MET A 1 -145.92 156.87 98.91
CA MET A 1 -145.92 156.41 100.32
C MET A 1 -144.93 155.25 100.45
N SER A 2 -143.71 155.46 100.91
CA SER A 2 -143.07 156.74 101.25
C SER A 2 -141.59 156.68 100.91
N ASP A 3 -141.16 157.53 99.99
CA ASP A 3 -139.76 157.79 99.71
C ASP A 3 -139.65 159.31 99.65
N GLU A 4 -139.51 159.95 100.82
CA GLU A 4 -139.51 161.42 100.97
C GLU A 4 -138.19 162.02 100.51
N ARG A 5 -137.96 161.93 99.19
CA ARG A 5 -136.87 162.63 98.51
C ARG A 5 -137.43 163.91 97.93
N THR A 6 -136.90 165.04 98.41
CA THR A 6 -137.11 166.35 97.79
C THR A 6 -136.66 166.27 96.33
N LEU A 7 -137.64 166.16 95.42
CA LEU A 7 -137.42 165.84 94.01
C LEU A 7 -136.51 166.84 93.26
N PHE A 8 -136.37 168.04 93.81
CA PHE A 8 -135.46 169.08 93.33
C PHE A 8 -134.79 169.74 94.55
N PRO A 9 -133.44 169.85 94.61
CA PRO A 9 -132.78 170.60 95.66
C PRO A 9 -133.03 172.10 95.50
N ILE A 10 -133.19 172.79 96.63
CA ILE A 10 -133.46 174.23 96.69
C ILE A 10 -132.14 174.96 96.96
N THR A 11 -131.74 175.81 96.02
CA THR A 11 -130.69 176.82 96.24
C THR A 11 -131.29 178.08 96.86
N MET A 12 -130.45 179.03 97.29
CA MET A 12 -130.83 180.33 97.90
C MET A 12 -131.85 181.19 97.11
N ARG A 13 -132.25 180.81 95.89
CA ARG A 13 -133.31 181.49 95.13
C ARG A 13 -134.20 180.59 94.25
N GLY A 14 -134.19 179.27 94.45
CA GLY A 14 -135.08 178.35 93.72
C GLY A 14 -134.51 176.96 93.46
N TYR A 15 -135.29 176.14 92.77
CA TYR A 15 -134.95 174.76 92.37
C TYR A 15 -133.82 174.71 91.33
N ASP A 16 -133.00 173.65 91.38
CA ASP A 16 -132.01 173.34 90.35
C ASP A 16 -132.67 172.96 89.01
N ARG A 17 -132.53 173.83 88.01
CA ARG A 17 -133.04 173.67 86.65
C ARG A 17 -132.56 172.38 85.99
N VAL A 18 -131.31 171.96 86.21
CA VAL A 18 -130.73 170.80 85.53
C VAL A 18 -131.41 169.50 85.96
N GLN A 19 -131.81 169.40 87.24
CA GLN A 19 -132.56 168.26 87.75
C GLN A 19 -134.03 168.26 87.31
N VAL A 20 -134.64 169.43 87.12
CA VAL A 20 -135.99 169.55 86.53
C VAL A 20 -135.99 169.08 85.07
N GLU A 21 -135.01 169.51 84.26
CA GLU A 21 -134.86 169.07 82.87
C GLU A 21 -134.57 167.55 82.78
N ALA A 22 -133.75 167.00 83.69
CA ALA A 22 -133.49 165.57 83.76
C ALA A 22 -134.72 164.73 84.19
N GLN A 23 -135.62 165.27 85.02
CA GLN A 23 -136.90 164.63 85.33
C GLN A 23 -137.88 164.69 84.16
N LEU A 24 -137.98 165.84 83.47
CA LEU A 24 -138.83 165.99 82.29
C LEU A 24 -138.45 164.99 81.18
N ALA A 25 -137.17 164.91 80.82
CA ALA A 25 -136.69 163.94 79.83
C ALA A 25 -136.98 162.47 80.21
N ARG A 26 -137.03 162.17 81.52
CA ARG A 26 -137.36 160.84 82.04
C ARG A 26 -138.86 160.53 81.95
N LEU A 27 -139.72 161.55 82.13
CA LEU A 27 -141.17 161.45 81.95
C LEU A 27 -141.56 161.38 80.47
N GLU A 28 -140.91 162.17 79.61
CA GLU A 28 -141.10 162.12 78.16
C GLU A 28 -140.80 160.71 77.61
N LYS A 29 -139.65 160.14 77.99
CA LYS A 29 -139.30 158.76 77.62
C LYS A 29 -140.29 157.73 78.15
N ALA A 30 -140.84 157.91 79.35
CA ALA A 30 -141.86 157.01 79.89
C ALA A 30 -143.20 157.10 79.11
N VAL A 31 -143.51 158.25 78.50
CA VAL A 31 -144.67 158.43 77.59
C VAL A 31 -144.40 157.80 76.23
N GLU A 32 -143.18 157.85 75.70
CA GLU A 32 -142.80 157.12 74.48
C GLU A 32 -142.88 155.60 74.69
N ASP A 33 -142.29 155.07 75.76
CA ASP A 33 -142.36 153.65 76.14
C ASP A 33 -143.81 153.18 76.35
N ALA A 34 -144.71 154.07 76.78
CA ALA A 34 -146.14 153.77 76.93
C ALA A 34 -146.87 153.72 75.57
N ARG A 35 -146.58 154.65 74.65
CA ARG A 35 -147.17 154.67 73.29
C ARG A 35 -146.80 153.42 72.48
N ALA A 36 -145.53 153.05 72.47
CA ALA A 36 -145.05 151.86 71.77
C ALA A 36 -145.74 150.55 72.24
N ARG A 37 -146.19 150.49 73.50
CA ARG A 37 -146.94 149.34 74.04
C ARG A 37 -148.40 149.28 73.56
N VAL A 38 -149.02 150.42 73.24
CA VAL A 38 -150.37 150.48 72.68
C VAL A 38 -150.35 150.02 71.23
N GLU A 39 -149.45 150.57 70.42
CA GLU A 39 -149.27 150.16 69.02
C GLU A 39 -148.97 148.65 68.89
N ALA A 40 -148.12 148.12 69.78
CA ALA A 40 -147.81 146.69 69.86
C ALA A 40 -148.94 145.80 70.40
N ALA A 41 -150.05 146.37 70.90
CA ALA A 41 -151.27 145.66 71.27
C ALA A 41 -152.28 145.67 70.13
N ASP A 42 -152.52 146.83 69.51
CA ASP A 42 -153.46 146.99 68.38
C ASP A 42 -153.06 146.10 67.18
N ALA A 43 -151.75 145.99 66.90
CA ALA A 43 -151.23 145.09 65.86
C ALA A 43 -151.64 143.62 66.08
N ARG A 44 -151.72 143.14 67.33
CA ARG A 44 -152.14 141.76 67.65
C ARG A 44 -153.64 141.57 67.52
N ALA A 45 -154.43 142.60 67.86
CA ALA A 45 -155.87 142.57 67.70
C ALA A 45 -156.26 142.41 66.22
N MET A 46 -155.51 143.05 65.30
CA MET A 46 -155.69 142.84 63.85
C MET A 46 -155.37 141.41 63.40
N GLN A 47 -154.25 140.83 63.86
CA GLN A 47 -153.85 139.46 63.50
C GLN A 47 -154.90 138.41 63.92
N LEU A 48 -155.35 138.46 65.18
CA LEU A 48 -156.40 137.57 65.69
C LEU A 48 -157.74 137.75 64.93
N THR A 49 -158.01 138.96 64.43
CA THR A 49 -159.21 139.23 63.62
C THR A 49 -159.12 138.59 62.22
N SER A 50 -157.94 138.55 61.59
CA SER A 50 -157.76 137.82 60.31
C SER A 50 -157.95 136.31 60.47
N GLU A 51 -157.32 135.70 61.48
CA GLU A 51 -157.40 134.25 61.73
C GLU A 51 -158.85 133.77 61.94
N LEU A 52 -159.65 134.55 62.66
CA LEU A 52 -161.06 134.28 62.92
C LEU A 52 -161.90 134.33 61.63
N ASN A 53 -161.58 135.25 60.70
CA ASN A 53 -162.28 135.36 59.41
C ASN A 53 -161.97 134.19 58.46
N ASP A 54 -160.74 133.68 58.45
CA ASP A 54 -160.35 132.55 57.60
C ASP A 54 -160.95 131.23 58.12
N ALA A 55 -160.98 131.01 59.44
CA ALA A 55 -161.72 129.90 60.05
C ALA A 55 -163.22 129.93 59.68
N GLN A 56 -163.83 131.11 59.62
CA GLN A 56 -165.22 131.29 59.16
C GLN A 56 -165.42 131.07 57.65
N ARG A 57 -164.37 130.92 56.83
CA ARG A 57 -164.50 130.46 55.43
C ARG A 57 -164.55 128.94 55.37
N GLN A 58 -163.61 128.26 56.01
CA GLN A 58 -163.49 126.79 56.01
C GLN A 58 -164.79 126.11 56.50
N LEU A 59 -165.43 126.66 57.54
CA LEU A 59 -166.71 126.14 58.03
C LEU A 59 -167.84 126.21 56.98
N ARG A 60 -167.86 127.23 56.11
CA ARG A 60 -168.91 127.42 55.11
C ARG A 60 -168.79 126.52 53.89
N GLU A 61 -167.62 125.93 53.64
CA GLU A 61 -167.45 124.90 52.60
C GLU A 61 -167.95 123.52 53.05
N ALA A 62 -167.98 123.25 54.37
CA ALA A 62 -168.46 121.99 54.93
C ALA A 62 -170.00 121.83 54.86
N ASP A 63 -170.76 122.91 55.04
CA ASP A 63 -172.22 122.86 55.28
C ASP A 63 -173.10 122.67 54.02
N ARG A 64 -172.54 122.64 52.79
CA ARG A 64 -173.32 122.52 51.53
C ARG A 64 -172.69 121.62 50.46
N PRO A 65 -172.92 120.30 50.50
CA PRO A 65 -172.44 119.38 49.46
C PRO A 65 -173.19 119.53 48.12
N SER A 66 -172.48 119.33 47.00
CA SER A 66 -173.01 119.41 45.63
C SER A 66 -172.48 118.27 44.75
N TYR A 67 -173.30 117.81 43.80
CA TYR A 67 -173.06 116.61 42.99
C TYR A 67 -171.78 116.64 42.14
N ALA A 68 -171.24 117.82 41.84
CA ALA A 68 -169.97 117.96 41.10
C ALA A 68 -168.77 117.32 41.83
N GLY A 69 -168.81 117.25 43.17
CA GLY A 69 -167.71 116.68 43.98
C GLY A 69 -167.56 115.16 43.89
N LEU A 70 -168.49 114.44 43.24
CA LEU A 70 -168.36 112.99 43.03
C LEU A 70 -167.40 112.63 41.90
N GLY A 71 -167.35 113.43 40.83
CA GLY A 71 -166.44 113.21 39.70
C GLY A 71 -164.97 113.35 40.11
N SER A 72 -164.64 114.47 40.76
CA SER A 72 -163.29 114.71 41.30
C SER A 72 -162.88 113.67 42.35
N ARG A 73 -163.82 113.15 43.15
CA ARG A 73 -163.52 112.09 44.13
C ARG A 73 -163.25 110.73 43.48
N ILE A 74 -163.88 110.42 42.35
CA ILE A 74 -163.58 109.19 41.57
C ILE A 74 -162.25 109.35 40.84
N GLU A 75 -161.97 110.51 40.26
CA GLU A 75 -160.66 110.82 39.66
C GLU A 75 -159.54 110.74 40.70
N GLN A 76 -159.74 111.33 41.88
CA GLN A 76 -158.81 111.26 43.00
C GLN A 76 -158.62 109.82 43.51
N LEU A 77 -159.67 109.00 43.54
CA LEU A 77 -159.57 107.60 43.92
C LEU A 77 -158.81 106.77 42.88
N LEU A 78 -159.10 106.93 41.58
CA LEU A 78 -158.37 106.26 40.51
C LEU A 78 -156.90 106.69 40.49
N ARG A 79 -156.62 107.99 40.63
CA ARG A 79 -155.26 108.53 40.75
C ARG A 79 -154.54 107.96 41.97
N SER A 80 -155.19 107.88 43.13
CA SER A 80 -154.60 107.26 44.32
C SER A 80 -154.36 105.76 44.15
N ALA A 81 -155.20 105.06 43.38
CA ALA A 81 -155.02 103.64 43.08
C ALA A 81 -153.92 103.39 42.04
N GLU A 82 -153.76 104.29 41.06
CA GLU A 82 -152.65 104.27 40.09
C GLU A 82 -151.32 104.61 40.77
N GLU A 83 -151.29 105.64 41.62
CA GLU A 83 -150.15 106.02 42.45
C GLU A 83 -149.78 104.89 43.43
N GLN A 84 -150.75 104.30 44.13
CA GLN A 84 -150.54 103.12 44.98
C GLN A 84 -150.09 101.88 44.18
N SER A 85 -150.54 101.71 42.94
CA SER A 85 -150.09 100.61 42.07
C SER A 85 -148.66 100.84 41.56
N ALA A 86 -148.31 102.08 41.23
CA ALA A 86 -146.95 102.48 40.87
C ALA A 86 -146.00 102.31 42.06
N ASP A 87 -146.43 102.66 43.27
CA ASP A 87 -145.69 102.42 44.52
C ASP A 87 -145.50 100.93 44.80
N ILE A 88 -146.55 100.11 44.67
CA ILE A 88 -146.45 98.65 44.86
C ILE A 88 -145.52 98.03 43.81
N LEU A 89 -145.59 98.46 42.55
CA LEU A 89 -144.67 98.00 41.50
C LEU A 89 -143.23 98.49 41.74
N SER A 90 -143.05 99.72 42.21
CA SER A 90 -141.73 100.27 42.59
C SER A 90 -141.12 99.49 43.75
N GLN A 91 -141.90 99.24 44.81
CA GLN A 91 -141.50 98.44 45.96
C GLN A 91 -141.21 96.99 45.57
N ALA A 92 -142.03 96.35 44.73
CA ALA A 92 -141.82 94.99 44.25
C ALA A 92 -140.55 94.89 43.37
N ASN A 93 -140.29 95.85 42.49
CA ASN A 93 -139.07 95.91 41.70
C ASN A 93 -137.83 96.15 42.59
N ALA A 94 -137.93 97.02 43.61
CA ALA A 94 -136.85 97.25 44.57
C ALA A 94 -136.56 96.00 45.42
N GLN A 95 -137.59 95.29 45.88
CA GLN A 95 -137.47 94.01 46.58
C GLN A 95 -136.86 92.93 45.68
N ALA A 96 -137.29 92.82 44.42
CA ALA A 96 -136.71 91.89 43.45
C ALA A 96 -135.24 92.22 43.16
N ALA A 97 -134.87 93.50 43.06
CA ALA A 97 -133.49 93.95 42.90
C ALA A 97 -132.62 93.61 44.12
N ASP A 98 -133.12 93.83 45.34
CA ASP A 98 -132.44 93.46 46.60
C ASP A 98 -132.28 91.93 46.72
N ILE A 99 -133.33 91.15 46.46
CA ILE A 99 -133.26 89.67 46.42
C ILE A 99 -132.22 89.21 45.40
N MET A 100 -132.20 89.79 44.19
CA MET A 100 -131.21 89.46 43.16
C MET A 100 -129.79 89.91 43.52
N ALA A 101 -129.62 91.02 44.23
CA ALA A 101 -128.32 91.46 44.74
C ALA A 101 -127.80 90.52 45.83
N ARG A 102 -128.65 90.15 46.79
CA ARG A 102 -128.34 89.16 47.85
C ARG A 102 -128.05 87.79 47.27
N ALA A 103 -128.82 87.34 46.28
CA ALA A 103 -128.60 86.06 45.60
C ALA A 103 -127.26 86.06 44.84
N LYS A 104 -126.92 87.13 44.11
CA LYS A 104 -125.62 87.29 43.45
C LYS A 104 -124.46 87.33 44.44
N LEU A 105 -124.60 88.05 45.56
CA LEU A 105 -123.60 88.11 46.62
C LEU A 105 -123.40 86.73 47.28
N SER A 106 -124.49 86.04 47.61
CA SER A 106 -124.46 84.68 48.18
C SER A 106 -123.82 83.67 47.22
N ALA A 107 -124.21 83.68 45.94
CA ALA A 107 -123.60 82.84 44.91
C ALA A 107 -122.11 83.15 44.73
N GLY A 108 -121.71 84.43 44.77
CA GLY A 108 -120.30 84.84 44.74
C GLY A 108 -119.51 84.35 45.96
N GLN A 109 -120.09 84.42 47.17
CA GLN A 109 -119.48 83.89 48.39
C GLN A 109 -119.36 82.36 48.37
N VAL A 110 -120.39 81.63 47.91
CA VAL A 110 -120.35 80.18 47.75
C VAL A 110 -119.30 79.78 46.71
N ARG A 111 -119.24 80.47 45.57
CA ARG A 111 -118.24 80.20 44.53
C ARG A 111 -116.82 80.46 45.04
N SER A 112 -116.58 81.59 45.71
CA SER A 112 -115.27 81.91 46.30
C SER A 112 -114.84 80.91 47.39
N ARG A 113 -115.77 80.40 48.20
CA ARG A 113 -115.47 79.31 49.15
C ARG A 113 -115.07 78.03 48.43
N ALA A 114 -115.83 77.61 47.42
CA ALA A 114 -115.51 76.41 46.63
C ALA A 114 -114.21 76.56 45.81
N GLU A 115 -113.93 77.75 45.27
CA GLU A 115 -112.67 78.09 44.59
C GLU A 115 -111.47 77.96 45.55
N ASN A 116 -111.61 78.44 46.79
CA ASN A 116 -110.59 78.30 47.82
C ASN A 116 -110.43 76.83 48.30
N GLU A 117 -111.54 76.14 48.58
CA GLU A 117 -111.55 74.74 49.03
C GLU A 117 -110.92 73.81 47.99
N VAL A 118 -111.23 74.00 46.70
CA VAL A 118 -110.57 73.27 45.60
C VAL A 118 -109.09 73.65 45.48
N ALA A 119 -108.70 74.90 45.71
CA ALA A 119 -107.29 75.30 45.71
C ALA A 119 -106.50 74.68 46.88
N GLU A 120 -107.11 74.60 48.07
CA GLU A 120 -106.54 73.94 49.26
C GLU A 120 -106.39 72.43 49.03
N LEU A 121 -107.42 71.75 48.52
CA LEU A 121 -107.39 70.32 48.19
C LEU A 121 -106.38 69.98 47.09
N LEU A 122 -106.26 70.84 46.06
CA LEU A 122 -105.24 70.67 45.01
C LEU A 122 -103.82 70.93 45.53
N ASN A 123 -103.65 71.77 46.57
CA ASN A 123 -102.37 71.99 47.20
C ASN A 123 -101.98 70.82 48.11
N SER A 124 -102.89 70.33 48.96
CA SER A 124 -102.64 69.18 49.83
C SER A 124 -102.33 67.92 49.02
N ALA A 125 -103.10 67.62 47.97
CA ALA A 125 -102.86 66.46 47.11
C ALA A 125 -101.53 66.54 46.34
N ARG A 126 -101.03 67.74 46.04
CA ARG A 126 -99.69 67.94 45.45
C ARG A 126 -98.58 67.68 46.47
N LEU A 127 -98.69 68.26 47.67
CA LEU A 127 -97.71 68.07 48.75
C LEU A 127 -97.64 66.59 49.16
N GLU A 128 -98.78 65.91 49.31
CA GLU A 128 -98.85 64.46 49.55
C GLU A 128 -98.21 63.66 48.41
N SER A 129 -98.46 64.02 47.15
CA SER A 129 -97.83 63.37 46.00
C SER A 129 -96.31 63.59 45.93
N GLU A 130 -95.83 64.77 46.34
CA GLU A 130 -94.39 65.10 46.41
C GLU A 130 -93.71 64.38 47.59
N GLU A 131 -94.37 64.27 48.75
CA GLU A 131 -93.90 63.50 49.90
C GLU A 131 -93.84 61.99 49.60
N ILE A 132 -94.90 61.41 49.03
CA ILE A 132 -94.92 60.00 48.58
C ILE A 132 -93.83 59.74 47.55
N ARG A 133 -93.60 60.67 46.60
CA ARG A 133 -92.54 60.56 45.61
C ARG A 133 -91.15 60.65 46.25
N SER A 134 -90.93 61.58 47.18
CA SER A 134 -89.63 61.79 47.84
C SER A 134 -89.26 60.63 48.76
N THR A 135 -90.24 60.10 49.52
CA THR A 135 -90.06 58.92 50.37
C THR A 135 -89.77 57.68 49.53
N SER A 136 -90.60 57.39 48.52
CA SER A 136 -90.41 56.25 47.60
C SER A 136 -89.05 56.31 46.87
N ALA A 137 -88.60 57.51 46.48
CA ALA A 137 -87.28 57.69 45.87
C ALA A 137 -86.15 57.38 46.86
N SER A 138 -86.23 57.91 48.09
CA SER A 138 -85.24 57.63 49.15
C SER A 138 -85.20 56.14 49.55
N GLU A 139 -86.33 55.44 49.53
CA GLU A 139 -86.39 53.99 49.78
C GLU A 139 -85.81 53.18 48.60
N ALA A 140 -86.09 53.60 47.36
CA ALA A 140 -85.49 52.98 46.17
C ALA A 140 -83.96 53.17 46.13
N GLU A 141 -83.47 54.38 46.42
CA GLU A 141 -82.02 54.65 46.51
C GLU A 141 -81.39 53.88 47.69
N GLY A 142 -82.02 53.85 48.86
CA GLY A 142 -81.56 53.10 50.02
C GLY A 142 -81.48 51.59 49.77
N THR A 143 -82.48 51.01 49.11
CA THR A 143 -82.49 49.59 48.74
C THR A 143 -81.44 49.27 47.68
N LEU A 144 -81.30 50.10 46.63
CA LEU A 144 -80.24 49.96 45.61
C LEU A 144 -78.84 50.03 46.23
N LEU A 145 -78.56 51.04 47.07
CA LEU A 145 -77.28 51.18 47.79
C LEU A 145 -77.02 50.04 48.79
N SER A 146 -78.07 49.37 49.28
CA SER A 146 -77.91 48.15 50.10
C SER A 146 -77.61 46.90 49.25
N ALA A 147 -78.19 46.81 48.05
CA ALA A 147 -77.97 45.71 47.12
C ALA A 147 -76.57 45.78 46.48
N GLN A 148 -76.12 46.99 46.11
CA GLN A 148 -74.78 47.25 45.58
C GLN A 148 -73.70 46.87 46.60
N ARG A 149 -73.77 47.36 47.84
CA ARG A 149 -72.79 46.99 48.89
C ARG A 149 -72.77 45.49 49.18
N ARG A 150 -73.93 44.82 49.22
CA ARG A 150 -73.99 43.35 49.36
C ARG A 150 -73.34 42.63 48.17
N ALA A 151 -73.51 43.14 46.94
CA ALA A 151 -72.87 42.59 45.76
C ALA A 151 -71.34 42.79 45.80
N GLU A 152 -70.86 43.97 46.21
CA GLU A 152 -69.44 44.27 46.39
C GLU A 152 -68.80 43.40 47.51
N GLU A 153 -69.50 43.23 48.64
CA GLU A 153 -69.09 42.33 49.73
C GLU A 153 -69.00 40.88 49.26
N LEU A 154 -69.99 40.40 48.49
CA LEU A 154 -70.02 39.05 47.94
C LEU A 154 -68.91 38.83 46.91
N VAL A 155 -68.77 39.73 45.91
CA VAL A 155 -67.71 39.66 44.89
C VAL A 155 -66.34 39.71 45.55
N GLY A 156 -66.08 40.68 46.43
CA GLY A 156 -64.80 40.77 47.14
C GLY A 156 -64.53 39.57 48.05
N SER A 157 -65.56 38.90 48.60
CA SER A 157 -65.36 37.66 49.35
C SER A 157 -65.03 36.46 48.45
N ALA A 158 -65.68 36.36 47.28
CA ALA A 158 -65.38 35.35 46.27
C ALA A 158 -63.97 35.55 45.67
N GLU A 159 -63.55 36.79 45.39
CA GLU A 159 -62.19 37.12 44.94
C GLU A 159 -61.14 36.72 45.99
N ARG A 160 -61.38 36.98 47.28
CA ARG A 160 -60.49 36.57 48.38
C ARG A 160 -60.50 35.06 48.63
N GLU A 161 -61.54 34.33 48.25
CA GLU A 161 -61.57 32.87 48.28
C GLU A 161 -60.81 32.29 47.07
N ALA A 162 -61.08 32.79 45.86
CA ALA A 162 -60.36 32.41 44.64
C ALA A 162 -58.85 32.67 44.77
N ALA A 163 -58.43 33.82 45.30
CA ALA A 163 -57.02 34.12 45.55
C ALA A 163 -56.38 33.15 46.56
N ARG A 164 -57.11 32.75 47.61
CA ARG A 164 -56.63 31.73 48.57
C ARG A 164 -56.49 30.37 47.90
N ILE A 165 -57.51 29.91 47.16
CA ILE A 165 -57.49 28.65 46.40
C ILE A 165 -56.34 28.64 45.40
N HIS A 166 -56.15 29.70 44.62
CA HIS A 166 -55.00 29.82 43.69
C HIS A 166 -53.65 29.79 44.40
N SER A 167 -53.52 30.46 45.56
CA SER A 167 -52.27 30.41 46.35
C SER A 167 -51.97 29.01 46.88
N ALA A 168 -52.99 28.29 47.36
CA ALA A 168 -52.86 26.91 47.86
C ALA A 168 -52.50 25.93 46.73
N LEU A 169 -53.16 26.05 45.57
CA LEU A 169 -52.85 25.26 44.38
C LEU A 169 -51.43 25.53 43.86
N ALA A 170 -50.95 26.77 43.90
CA ALA A 170 -49.58 27.12 43.51
C ALA A 170 -48.54 26.53 44.48
N THR A 171 -48.82 26.51 45.79
CA THR A 171 -47.95 25.82 46.75
C THR A 171 -47.96 24.30 46.57
N GLU A 172 -49.15 23.69 46.40
CA GLU A 172 -49.25 22.24 46.13
C GLU A 172 -48.56 21.85 44.82
N GLU A 173 -48.68 22.65 43.76
CA GLU A 173 -47.98 22.40 42.50
C GLU A 173 -46.46 22.49 42.69
N SER A 174 -45.97 23.51 43.40
CA SER A 174 -44.54 23.65 43.72
C SER A 174 -44.02 22.49 44.55
N GLU A 175 -44.77 22.01 45.54
CA GLU A 175 -44.40 20.87 46.39
C GLU A 175 -44.41 19.55 45.60
N ARG A 176 -45.42 19.31 44.76
CA ARG A 176 -45.51 18.12 43.90
C ARG A 176 -44.38 18.11 42.86
N ARG A 177 -44.09 19.24 42.20
CA ARG A 177 -42.94 19.39 41.30
C ARG A 177 -41.63 19.09 42.03
N ALA A 178 -41.41 19.68 43.21
CA ALA A 178 -40.21 19.47 44.00
C ALA A 178 -40.08 18.02 44.56
N SER A 179 -41.19 17.29 44.76
CA SER A 179 -41.14 15.86 45.09
C SER A 179 -40.72 15.04 43.87
N LEU A 180 -41.39 15.25 42.73
CA LEU A 180 -41.09 14.56 41.46
C LEU A 180 -39.64 14.82 40.99
N GLU A 181 -39.10 16.02 41.16
CA GLU A 181 -37.69 16.33 40.86
C GLU A 181 -36.72 15.53 41.75
N ARG A 182 -37.05 15.33 43.04
CA ARG A 182 -36.24 14.48 43.95
C ARG A 182 -36.36 13.01 43.59
N GLU A 183 -37.57 12.54 43.28
CA GLU A 183 -37.86 11.15 42.91
C GLU A 183 -37.20 10.77 41.57
N LEU A 184 -37.23 11.67 40.57
CA LEU A 184 -36.49 11.52 39.33
C LEU A 184 -34.98 11.59 39.56
N GLY A 185 -34.52 12.46 40.48
CA GLY A 185 -33.12 12.54 40.88
C GLY A 185 -32.60 11.25 41.53
N THR A 186 -33.36 10.65 42.45
CA THR A 186 -32.99 9.38 43.09
C THR A 186 -33.07 8.21 42.12
N LEU A 187 -34.14 8.09 41.33
CA LEU A 187 -34.29 7.04 40.31
C LEU A 187 -33.18 7.11 39.24
N ARG A 188 -32.79 8.32 38.84
CA ARG A 188 -31.65 8.53 37.94
C ARG A 188 -30.34 8.11 38.60
N ALA A 189 -30.09 8.50 39.85
CA ALA A 189 -28.87 8.12 40.57
C ALA A 189 -28.78 6.60 40.81
N THR A 190 -29.90 5.89 41.06
CA THR A 190 -29.91 4.43 41.14
C THR A 190 -29.65 3.80 39.77
N ALA A 191 -30.27 4.29 38.70
CA ALA A 191 -30.02 3.77 37.34
C ALA A 191 -28.58 4.03 36.85
N GLU A 192 -28.00 5.19 37.12
CA GLU A 192 -26.59 5.50 36.82
C GLU A 192 -25.63 4.62 37.65
N ARG A 193 -25.98 4.31 38.90
CA ARG A 193 -25.25 3.33 39.72
C ARG A 193 -25.37 1.91 39.19
N GLU A 194 -26.59 1.41 38.95
CA GLU A 194 -26.83 0.04 38.49
C GLU A 194 -26.18 -0.21 37.12
N THR A 195 -26.26 0.76 36.20
CA THR A 195 -25.58 0.64 34.90
C THR A 195 -24.06 0.71 35.00
N THR A 196 -23.48 1.48 35.94
CA THR A 196 -22.02 1.45 36.17
C THR A 196 -21.58 0.16 36.87
N GLU A 197 -22.36 -0.36 37.81
CA GLU A 197 -22.11 -1.62 38.51
C GLU A 197 -22.16 -2.81 37.53
N LEU A 198 -23.22 -2.91 36.72
CA LEU A 198 -23.37 -3.93 35.67
C LEU A 198 -22.28 -3.85 34.60
N ARG A 199 -21.79 -2.63 34.27
CA ARG A 199 -20.65 -2.48 33.37
C ARG A 199 -19.35 -2.98 34.00
N VAL A 200 -19.07 -2.63 35.25
CA VAL A 200 -17.84 -3.09 35.93
C VAL A 200 -17.85 -4.61 36.12
N THR A 201 -18.99 -5.23 36.43
CA THR A 201 -19.08 -6.70 36.51
C THR A 201 -18.91 -7.35 35.14
N THR A 202 -19.60 -6.91 34.10
CA THR A 202 -19.49 -7.52 32.76
C THR A 202 -18.12 -7.27 32.10
N GLU A 203 -17.52 -6.08 32.28
CA GLU A 203 -16.15 -5.80 31.83
C GLU A 203 -15.14 -6.71 32.56
N ARG A 204 -15.33 -6.97 33.87
CA ARG A 204 -14.53 -7.91 34.66
C ARG A 204 -14.72 -9.37 34.23
N GLU A 205 -15.96 -9.84 34.11
CA GLU A 205 -16.27 -11.22 33.67
C GLU A 205 -15.69 -11.48 32.28
N ALA A 206 -15.81 -10.53 31.36
CA ALA A 206 -15.20 -10.62 30.04
C ALA A 206 -13.65 -10.57 30.09
N ALA A 207 -13.04 -9.93 31.09
CA ALA A 207 -11.60 -10.01 31.31
C ALA A 207 -11.17 -11.37 31.89
N GLU A 208 -11.89 -11.90 32.88
CA GLU A 208 -11.65 -13.22 33.46
C GLU A 208 -11.83 -14.35 32.44
N LEU A 209 -12.86 -14.28 31.58
CA LEU A 209 -13.07 -15.23 30.49
C LEU A 209 -11.94 -15.18 29.45
N ARG A 210 -11.50 -13.99 29.03
CA ARG A 210 -10.35 -13.84 28.13
C ARG A 210 -9.07 -14.39 28.74
N ALA A 211 -8.85 -14.19 30.04
CA ALA A 211 -7.69 -14.72 30.76
C ALA A 211 -7.71 -16.25 30.84
N ARG A 212 -8.87 -16.88 31.10
CA ARG A 212 -9.04 -18.34 31.08
C ARG A 212 -8.76 -18.92 29.69
N VAL A 213 -9.37 -18.37 28.64
CA VAL A 213 -9.13 -18.81 27.26
C VAL A 213 -7.66 -18.61 26.83
N ALA A 214 -7.02 -17.54 27.27
CA ALA A 214 -5.59 -17.32 27.02
C ALA A 214 -4.70 -18.37 27.73
N ALA A 215 -5.03 -18.73 28.98
CA ALA A 215 -4.32 -19.77 29.71
C ALA A 215 -4.56 -21.18 29.13
N GLU A 216 -5.80 -21.50 28.76
CA GLU A 216 -6.18 -22.78 28.14
C GLU A 216 -5.51 -22.94 26.76
N THR A 217 -5.51 -21.91 25.92
CA THR A 217 -4.84 -21.95 24.61
C THR A 217 -3.32 -21.95 24.71
N ALA A 218 -2.73 -21.35 25.75
CA ALA A 218 -1.30 -21.49 26.05
C ALA A 218 -0.96 -22.93 26.48
N ALA A 219 -1.74 -23.51 27.40
CA ALA A 219 -1.54 -24.89 27.87
C ALA A 219 -1.74 -25.93 26.76
N GLN A 220 -2.70 -25.71 25.85
CA GLN A 220 -2.90 -26.55 24.65
C GLN A 220 -1.73 -26.46 23.68
N ARG A 221 -1.15 -25.26 23.47
CA ARG A 221 0.06 -25.10 22.65
C ARG A 221 1.26 -25.80 23.28
N GLU A 222 1.50 -25.59 24.57
CA GLU A 222 2.62 -26.23 25.26
C GLU A 222 2.48 -27.76 25.29
N ALA A 223 1.25 -28.29 25.40
CA ALA A 223 0.98 -29.72 25.26
C ALA A 223 1.28 -30.22 23.85
N ALA A 224 0.78 -29.55 22.80
CA ALA A 224 1.05 -29.93 21.41
C ALA A 224 2.54 -29.79 21.03
N GLU A 225 3.24 -28.79 21.57
CA GLU A 225 4.69 -28.62 21.41
C GLU A 225 5.44 -29.77 22.08
N ARG A 226 5.09 -30.15 23.32
CA ARG A 226 5.64 -31.33 24.01
C ARG A 226 5.39 -32.63 23.24
N GLU A 227 4.15 -32.89 22.83
CA GLU A 227 3.80 -34.05 22.00
C GLU A 227 4.60 -34.08 20.68
N SER A 228 4.75 -32.94 20.01
CA SER A 228 5.55 -32.84 18.78
C SER A 228 7.04 -33.09 19.00
N ALA A 229 7.58 -32.65 20.14
CA ALA A 229 8.97 -32.88 20.52
C ALA A 229 9.23 -34.35 20.87
N GLU A 230 8.31 -35.00 21.60
CA GLU A 230 8.35 -36.44 21.89
C GLU A 230 8.24 -37.28 20.61
N LEU A 231 7.33 -36.94 19.70
CA LEU A 231 7.22 -37.60 18.38
C LEU A 231 8.50 -37.43 17.55
N LEU A 232 9.09 -36.23 17.53
CA LEU A 232 10.36 -35.98 16.83
C LEU A 232 11.55 -36.70 17.49
N GLU A 233 11.59 -36.84 18.82
CA GLU A 233 12.64 -37.60 19.49
C GLU A 233 12.47 -39.11 19.22
N ASN A 234 11.25 -39.65 19.29
CA ASN A 234 10.98 -41.05 18.98
C ASN A 234 11.31 -41.36 17.51
N ALA A 235 10.91 -40.52 16.56
CA ALA A 235 11.27 -40.67 15.15
C ALA A 235 12.80 -40.60 14.93
N ARG A 236 13.52 -39.73 15.65
CA ARG A 236 15.00 -39.70 15.62
C ARG A 236 15.62 -40.97 16.21
N ARG A 237 15.10 -41.49 17.33
CA ARG A 237 15.55 -42.74 17.95
C ARG A 237 15.31 -43.94 17.04
N GLU A 238 14.19 -43.97 16.32
CA GLU A 238 13.88 -45.01 15.33
C GLU A 238 14.75 -44.90 14.08
N ALA A 239 14.93 -43.70 13.53
CA ALA A 239 15.84 -43.47 12.41
C ALA A 239 17.28 -43.84 12.76
N GLN A 240 17.76 -43.51 13.97
CA GLN A 240 19.09 -43.92 14.44
C GLN A 240 19.20 -45.44 14.55
N ARG A 241 18.20 -46.14 15.11
CA ARG A 241 18.17 -47.61 15.14
C ARG A 241 18.24 -48.21 13.74
N GLN A 242 17.50 -47.67 12.77
CA GLN A 242 17.55 -48.11 11.37
C GLN A 242 18.92 -47.86 10.73
N VAL A 243 19.56 -46.73 11.01
CA VAL A 243 20.94 -46.44 10.57
C VAL A 243 21.94 -47.39 11.22
N ASP A 244 21.86 -47.63 12.53
CA ASP A 244 22.73 -48.56 13.25
C ASP A 244 22.57 -50.01 12.73
N GLU A 245 21.33 -50.43 12.44
CA GLU A 245 21.03 -51.74 11.88
C GLU A 245 21.52 -51.87 10.43
N ALA A 246 21.34 -50.84 9.60
CA ALA A 246 21.87 -50.79 8.25
C ALA A 246 23.40 -50.77 8.22
N GLN A 247 24.05 -50.07 9.16
CA GLN A 247 25.50 -50.09 9.33
C GLN A 247 26.00 -51.47 9.75
N ARG A 248 25.35 -52.14 10.71
CA ARG A 248 25.69 -53.53 11.09
C ARG A 248 25.60 -54.46 9.89
N LYS A 249 24.47 -54.47 9.18
CA LYS A 249 24.27 -55.25 7.95
C LYS A 249 25.30 -54.93 6.86
N ALA A 250 25.70 -53.66 6.71
CA ALA A 250 26.76 -53.26 5.78
C ALA A 250 28.14 -53.75 6.23
N THR A 251 28.47 -53.72 7.53
CA THR A 251 29.73 -54.29 8.04
C THR A 251 29.75 -55.82 8.00
N GLU A 252 28.62 -56.49 8.23
CA GLU A 252 28.45 -57.93 8.07
C GLU A 252 28.64 -58.33 6.60
N ALA A 253 28.04 -57.62 5.66
CA ALA A 253 28.25 -57.83 4.23
C ALA A 253 29.70 -57.53 3.79
N ALA A 254 30.32 -56.47 4.29
CA ALA A 254 31.73 -56.14 3.99
C ALA A 254 32.70 -57.19 4.57
N ASN A 255 32.44 -57.71 5.76
CA ASN A 255 33.20 -58.80 6.36
C ASN A 255 32.99 -60.11 5.59
N ALA A 256 31.75 -60.41 5.17
CA ALA A 256 31.46 -61.57 4.31
C ALA A 256 32.24 -61.50 2.99
N VAL A 257 32.14 -60.38 2.25
CA VAL A 257 32.92 -60.14 1.03
C VAL A 257 34.43 -60.20 1.30
N THR A 258 34.91 -59.73 2.45
CA THR A 258 36.33 -59.85 2.82
C THR A 258 36.73 -61.32 3.00
N SER A 259 35.92 -62.12 3.68
CA SER A 259 36.16 -63.56 3.85
C SER A 259 36.01 -64.36 2.55
N GLU A 260 35.13 -63.94 1.64
CA GLU A 260 35.03 -64.48 0.27
C GLU A 260 36.30 -64.11 -0.53
N MET A 261 36.80 -62.89 -0.42
CA MET A 261 38.05 -62.47 -1.06
C MET A 261 39.28 -63.15 -0.46
N GLU A 262 39.29 -63.46 0.84
CA GLU A 262 40.36 -64.23 1.50
C GLU A 262 40.32 -65.70 1.09
N THR A 263 39.14 -66.34 1.10
CA THR A 263 39.01 -67.73 0.62
C THR A 263 39.29 -67.86 -0.88
N LEU A 264 38.92 -66.87 -1.72
CA LEU A 264 39.32 -66.81 -3.13
C LEU A 264 40.83 -66.58 -3.30
N ARG A 265 41.48 -65.78 -2.45
CA ARG A 265 42.94 -65.61 -2.45
C ARG A 265 43.67 -66.87 -2.03
N ASP A 266 43.15 -67.61 -1.05
CA ASP A 266 43.74 -68.87 -0.60
C ASP A 266 43.50 -70.00 -1.60
N GLN A 267 42.33 -70.05 -2.25
CA GLN A 267 42.09 -70.91 -3.42
C GLN A 267 43.03 -70.57 -4.59
N ALA A 268 43.29 -69.28 -4.84
CA ALA A 268 44.25 -68.85 -5.85
C ALA A 268 45.70 -69.19 -5.46
N ARG A 269 46.06 -69.11 -4.16
CA ARG A 269 47.36 -69.56 -3.64
C ARG A 269 47.55 -71.06 -3.76
N THR A 270 46.54 -71.87 -3.43
CA THR A 270 46.63 -73.33 -3.62
C THR A 270 46.70 -73.67 -5.10
N ALA A 271 45.86 -73.06 -5.96
CA ALA A 271 45.93 -73.27 -7.41
C ALA A 271 47.26 -72.82 -8.02
N LEU A 272 47.90 -71.76 -7.50
CA LEU A 272 49.26 -71.36 -7.88
C LEU A 272 50.30 -72.38 -7.40
N ALA A 273 50.22 -72.85 -6.16
CA ALA A 273 51.13 -73.87 -5.64
C ALA A 273 50.99 -75.22 -6.38
N ASP A 274 49.76 -75.63 -6.71
CA ASP A 274 49.46 -76.80 -7.52
C ASP A 274 50.01 -76.64 -8.95
N ALA A 275 49.88 -75.45 -9.55
CA ALA A 275 50.46 -75.14 -10.86
C ALA A 275 52.00 -75.06 -10.84
N GLU A 276 52.60 -74.54 -9.77
CA GLU A 276 54.05 -74.57 -9.56
C GLU A 276 54.54 -76.02 -9.38
N LEU A 277 53.80 -76.86 -8.65
CA LEU A 277 54.07 -78.29 -8.56
C LEU A 277 53.89 -79.00 -9.91
N GLU A 278 52.90 -78.66 -10.73
CA GLU A 278 52.79 -79.18 -12.11
C GLU A 278 53.96 -78.73 -12.99
N VAL A 279 54.43 -77.48 -12.86
CA VAL A 279 55.60 -76.97 -13.60
C VAL A 279 56.88 -77.67 -13.14
N VAL A 280 57.06 -77.90 -11.83
CA VAL A 280 58.19 -78.68 -11.29
C VAL A 280 58.08 -80.14 -11.75
N ARG A 281 56.90 -80.76 -11.74
CA ARG A 281 56.71 -82.14 -12.19
C ARG A 281 56.97 -82.30 -13.69
N ARG A 282 56.48 -81.38 -14.52
CA ARG A 282 56.80 -81.32 -15.96
C ARG A 282 58.27 -81.04 -16.22
N ARG A 283 58.93 -80.28 -15.35
CA ARG A 283 60.37 -80.05 -15.41
C ARG A 283 61.16 -81.30 -15.03
N GLU A 284 60.76 -82.05 -14.01
CA GLU A 284 61.34 -83.37 -13.70
C GLU A 284 61.09 -84.39 -14.82
N GLU A 285 59.88 -84.42 -15.40
CA GLU A 285 59.54 -85.24 -16.57
C GLU A 285 60.45 -84.88 -17.76
N ALA A 286 60.62 -83.59 -18.06
CA ALA A 286 61.50 -83.13 -19.14
C ALA A 286 63.01 -83.32 -18.84
N GLU A 287 63.44 -83.18 -17.59
CA GLU A 287 64.84 -83.47 -17.18
C GLU A 287 65.12 -84.98 -17.20
N ARG A 288 64.14 -85.85 -16.89
CA ARG A 288 64.20 -87.30 -17.11
C ARG A 288 64.26 -87.65 -18.59
N GLU A 289 63.34 -87.14 -19.41
CA GLU A 289 63.38 -87.34 -20.87
C GLU A 289 64.71 -86.89 -21.47
N ASN A 290 65.24 -85.74 -21.03
CA ASN A 290 66.52 -85.25 -21.54
C ASN A 290 67.70 -86.09 -21.03
N ALA A 291 67.65 -86.59 -19.79
CA ALA A 291 68.63 -87.55 -19.28
C ALA A 291 68.59 -88.89 -20.03
N GLU A 292 67.40 -89.39 -20.39
CA GLU A 292 67.21 -90.58 -21.22
C GLU A 292 67.74 -90.36 -22.64
N ARG A 293 67.45 -89.21 -23.27
CA ARG A 293 68.04 -88.83 -24.56
C ARG A 293 69.56 -88.73 -24.49
N HIS A 294 70.12 -88.17 -23.41
CA HIS A 294 71.57 -88.12 -23.19
C HIS A 294 72.18 -89.50 -22.92
N ALA A 295 71.48 -90.41 -22.25
CA ALA A 295 71.91 -91.78 -22.03
C ALA A 295 71.88 -92.60 -23.34
N ALA A 296 70.82 -92.45 -24.15
CA ALA A 296 70.74 -93.04 -25.48
C ALA A 296 71.84 -92.50 -26.41
N ALA A 297 72.07 -91.18 -26.42
CA ALA A 297 73.16 -90.58 -27.17
C ALA A 297 74.54 -91.11 -26.73
N LYS A 298 74.76 -91.28 -25.42
CA LYS A 298 75.98 -91.92 -24.90
C LYS A 298 76.13 -93.36 -25.39
N ALA A 299 75.09 -94.18 -25.28
CA ALA A 299 75.10 -95.56 -25.73
C ALA A 299 75.35 -95.70 -27.25
N GLU A 300 74.82 -94.79 -28.08
CA GLU A 300 75.18 -94.74 -29.50
C GLU A 300 76.63 -94.29 -29.73
N THR A 301 77.15 -93.31 -28.98
CA THR A 301 78.58 -92.95 -29.08
C THR A 301 79.52 -94.07 -28.59
N GLU A 302 79.13 -94.84 -27.58
CA GLU A 302 79.91 -95.98 -27.08
C GLU A 302 79.95 -97.13 -28.10
N LYS A 303 78.84 -97.38 -28.83
CA LYS A 303 78.84 -98.29 -29.99
C LYS A 303 79.78 -97.82 -31.10
N LEU A 304 79.76 -96.52 -31.42
CA LEU A 304 80.63 -95.93 -32.45
C LEU A 304 82.11 -95.95 -32.05
N VAL A 305 82.43 -95.85 -30.76
CA VAL A 305 83.80 -96.04 -30.25
C VAL A 305 84.21 -97.51 -30.35
N ALA A 306 83.35 -98.45 -29.96
CA ALA A 306 83.65 -99.89 -30.06
C ALA A 306 83.93 -100.35 -31.50
N THR A 307 83.18 -99.85 -32.49
CA THR A 307 83.47 -100.15 -33.91
C THR A 307 84.74 -99.45 -34.43
N ALA A 308 85.09 -98.28 -33.88
CA ALA A 308 86.36 -97.62 -34.19
C ALA A 308 87.57 -98.39 -33.62
N GLU A 309 87.45 -98.97 -32.42
CA GLU A 309 88.48 -99.84 -31.81
C GLU A 309 88.66 -101.14 -32.60
N GLU A 310 87.57 -101.76 -33.08
CA GLU A 310 87.63 -102.94 -33.94
C GLU A 310 88.35 -102.63 -35.28
N HIS A 311 88.07 -101.48 -35.90
CA HIS A 311 88.80 -101.01 -37.08
C HIS A 311 90.27 -100.65 -36.80
N ALA A 312 90.62 -100.20 -35.59
CA ALA A 312 92.01 -99.96 -35.20
C ALA A 312 92.80 -101.28 -35.11
N ALA A 313 92.22 -102.33 -34.50
CA ALA A 313 92.83 -103.65 -34.41
C ALA A 313 93.04 -104.33 -35.78
N GLU A 314 92.23 -104.00 -36.78
CA GLU A 314 92.51 -104.39 -38.17
C GLU A 314 93.66 -103.60 -38.81
N ALA A 315 93.79 -102.31 -38.50
CA ALA A 315 94.86 -101.46 -39.04
C ALA A 315 96.25 -101.91 -38.54
N GLU A 316 96.38 -102.27 -37.25
CA GLU A 316 97.64 -102.78 -36.68
C GLU A 316 98.13 -104.05 -37.40
N LYS A 317 97.21 -104.99 -37.70
CA LYS A 317 97.53 -106.21 -38.47
C LYS A 317 98.02 -105.90 -39.88
N ARG A 318 97.54 -104.82 -40.51
CA ARG A 318 98.00 -104.36 -41.83
C ARG A 318 99.39 -103.70 -41.76
N VAL A 319 99.70 -102.96 -40.69
CA VAL A 319 101.02 -102.34 -40.46
C VAL A 319 102.11 -103.40 -40.21
N ALA A 320 101.82 -104.43 -39.41
CA ALA A 320 102.77 -105.51 -39.15
C ALA A 320 103.24 -106.21 -40.44
N HIS A 321 102.30 -106.45 -41.38
CA HIS A 321 102.60 -107.11 -42.65
C HIS A 321 103.36 -106.20 -43.65
N ALA A 322 103.27 -104.88 -43.49
CA ALA A 322 104.01 -103.91 -44.31
C ALA A 322 105.49 -103.79 -43.90
N LEU A 323 105.82 -103.94 -42.61
CA LEU A 323 107.19 -103.82 -42.11
C LEU A 323 108.11 -104.94 -42.63
N GLN A 324 107.64 -106.19 -42.66
CA GLN A 324 108.40 -107.30 -43.28
C GLN A 324 108.65 -107.09 -44.78
N GLN A 325 107.72 -106.43 -45.48
CA GLN A 325 107.88 -106.11 -46.90
C GLN A 325 108.95 -105.02 -47.10
N ALA A 326 109.02 -104.04 -46.20
CA ALA A 326 109.94 -102.90 -46.28
C ALA A 326 111.42 -103.29 -46.08
N GLU A 327 111.73 -104.22 -45.15
CA GLU A 327 113.11 -104.68 -44.95
C GLU A 327 113.66 -105.43 -46.18
N LYS A 328 112.80 -106.16 -46.91
CA LYS A 328 113.17 -106.84 -48.15
C LYS A 328 113.46 -105.84 -49.28
N VAL A 329 112.58 -104.85 -49.48
CA VAL A 329 112.78 -103.80 -50.49
C VAL A 329 114.06 -103.00 -50.23
N ARG A 330 114.44 -102.79 -48.96
CA ARG A 330 115.67 -102.11 -48.57
C ARG A 330 116.93 -102.85 -49.03
N SER A 331 117.00 -104.18 -48.86
CA SER A 331 118.18 -104.97 -49.29
C SER A 331 118.29 -105.10 -50.82
N GLU A 332 117.15 -105.11 -51.52
CA GLU A 332 117.12 -105.10 -52.99
C GLU A 332 117.50 -103.71 -53.57
N SER A 333 117.21 -102.62 -52.85
CA SER A 333 117.54 -101.25 -53.25
C SER A 333 119.04 -100.92 -53.15
N ASP A 334 119.72 -101.37 -52.09
CA ASP A 334 121.17 -101.14 -51.91
C ASP A 334 122.02 -101.82 -53.01
N ALA A 335 121.52 -102.90 -53.61
CA ALA A 335 122.13 -103.52 -54.79
C ALA A 335 121.93 -102.67 -56.06
N TYR A 336 120.72 -102.16 -56.28
CA TYR A 336 120.34 -101.39 -57.47
C TYR A 336 121.08 -100.05 -57.60
N VAL A 337 121.24 -99.32 -56.49
CA VAL A 337 121.98 -98.04 -56.45
C VAL A 337 123.45 -98.22 -56.89
N LYS A 338 124.03 -99.39 -56.62
CA LYS A 338 125.44 -99.71 -56.93
C LYS A 338 125.68 -99.92 -58.42
N ASP A 339 124.70 -100.47 -59.14
CA ASP A 339 124.76 -100.65 -60.59
C ASP A 339 124.49 -99.32 -61.34
N LEU A 340 123.51 -98.55 -60.86
CA LEU A 340 123.13 -97.23 -61.40
C LEU A 340 124.33 -96.25 -61.41
N LEU A 341 125.12 -96.22 -60.33
CA LEU A 341 126.36 -95.42 -60.24
C LEU A 341 127.50 -95.92 -61.14
N SER A 342 127.48 -97.18 -61.60
CA SER A 342 128.44 -97.70 -62.58
C SER A 342 128.07 -97.32 -64.01
N THR A 343 126.77 -97.26 -64.28
CA THR A 343 126.20 -96.81 -65.56
C THR A 343 126.41 -95.31 -65.74
N ALA A 344 126.14 -94.50 -64.69
CA ALA A 344 126.36 -93.06 -64.63
C ALA A 344 127.65 -92.58 -65.34
N ARG A 345 128.81 -93.02 -64.84
CA ARG A 345 130.13 -92.53 -65.29
C ARG A 345 130.37 -92.73 -66.78
N ARG A 346 130.11 -93.94 -67.30
CA ARG A 346 130.41 -94.29 -68.70
C ARG A 346 129.70 -93.38 -69.70
N ASN A 347 128.49 -92.92 -69.37
CA ASN A 347 127.69 -92.09 -70.26
C ASN A 347 128.14 -90.62 -70.22
N ALA A 348 128.56 -90.13 -69.05
CA ALA A 348 129.16 -88.80 -68.92
C ALA A 348 130.47 -88.68 -69.73
N ASP A 349 131.31 -89.72 -69.69
CA ASP A 349 132.55 -89.78 -70.49
C ASP A 349 132.27 -89.73 -72.00
N GLN A 350 131.19 -90.38 -72.46
CA GLN A 350 130.84 -90.50 -73.88
C GLN A 350 130.29 -89.18 -74.46
N VAL A 351 129.42 -88.46 -73.73
CA VAL A 351 128.89 -87.15 -74.15
C VAL A 351 129.99 -86.08 -74.23
N VAL A 352 131.00 -86.14 -73.36
CA VAL A 352 132.16 -85.22 -73.39
C VAL A 352 133.08 -85.49 -74.60
N ALA A 353 133.09 -86.71 -75.14
CA ALA A 353 133.83 -87.03 -76.35
C ALA A 353 133.16 -86.47 -77.61
N GLU A 354 131.86 -86.70 -77.80
CA GLU A 354 131.10 -86.19 -78.95
C GLU A 354 131.15 -84.65 -79.03
N ALA A 355 130.99 -83.97 -77.89
CA ALA A 355 131.00 -82.51 -77.81
C ALA A 355 132.34 -81.88 -78.24
N ARG A 356 133.47 -82.60 -78.10
CA ARG A 356 134.79 -82.12 -78.54
C ARG A 356 134.99 -82.31 -80.05
N ALA A 357 134.63 -83.49 -80.59
CA ALA A 357 134.74 -83.76 -82.02
C ALA A 357 133.94 -82.75 -82.88
N PHE A 358 132.73 -82.40 -82.44
CA PHE A 358 131.89 -81.41 -83.13
C PHE A 358 132.49 -79.99 -83.10
N ALA A 359 133.16 -79.62 -82.01
CA ALA A 359 133.87 -78.35 -81.89
C ALA A 359 135.12 -78.29 -82.79
N ASP A 360 135.94 -79.34 -82.81
CA ASP A 360 137.13 -79.43 -83.66
C ASP A 360 136.77 -79.39 -85.16
N GLN A 361 135.67 -80.06 -85.56
CA GLN A 361 135.16 -80.00 -86.93
C GLN A 361 134.73 -78.56 -87.31
N THR A 362 134.00 -77.87 -86.43
CA THR A 362 133.59 -76.47 -86.64
C THR A 362 134.79 -75.52 -86.80
N VAL A 363 135.88 -75.76 -86.07
CA VAL A 363 137.13 -75.00 -86.16
C VAL A 363 137.95 -75.35 -87.43
N SER A 364 137.78 -76.56 -87.98
CA SER A 364 138.43 -76.98 -89.23
C SER A 364 137.83 -76.27 -90.45
N ASP A 365 136.51 -76.28 -90.58
CA ASP A 365 135.84 -75.71 -91.76
C ASP A 365 136.01 -74.19 -91.82
N ALA A 366 135.98 -73.50 -90.67
CA ALA A 366 136.30 -72.07 -90.56
C ALA A 366 137.74 -71.74 -91.02
N LYS A 367 138.71 -72.65 -90.85
CA LYS A 367 140.08 -72.48 -91.38
C LYS A 367 140.15 -72.70 -92.89
N ALA A 368 139.36 -73.63 -93.43
CA ALA A 368 139.31 -73.87 -94.87
C ALA A 368 138.78 -72.64 -95.63
N GLU A 369 137.77 -71.95 -95.08
CA GLU A 369 137.26 -70.68 -95.63
C GLU A 369 138.26 -69.52 -95.47
N ALA A 370 138.80 -69.32 -94.25
CA ALA A 370 139.76 -68.25 -93.97
C ALA A 370 141.02 -68.33 -94.84
N GLU A 371 141.49 -69.55 -95.12
CA GLU A 371 142.59 -69.73 -96.05
C GLU A 371 142.18 -69.45 -97.52
N GLN A 372 141.01 -69.89 -98.00
CA GLN A 372 140.55 -69.55 -99.36
C GLN A 372 140.53 -68.03 -99.59
N GLN A 373 140.10 -67.24 -98.60
CA GLN A 373 140.17 -65.78 -98.64
C GLN A 373 141.61 -65.27 -98.76
N ARG A 374 142.57 -65.85 -98.02
CA ARG A 374 144.01 -65.58 -98.23
C ARG A 374 144.49 -65.92 -99.65
N ASN A 375 144.00 -67.01 -100.26
CA ASN A 375 144.36 -67.38 -101.64
C ASN A 375 143.93 -66.33 -102.68
N VAL A 376 142.74 -65.73 -102.50
CA VAL A 376 142.28 -64.58 -103.30
C VAL A 376 143.23 -63.40 -103.12
N ALA A 377 143.71 -63.19 -101.88
CA ALA A 377 144.62 -62.11 -101.54
C ALA A 377 145.92 -62.15 -102.38
N GLN A 378 146.85 -63.13 -102.26
CA GLN A 378 148.19 -62.95 -102.89
C GLN A 378 148.21 -62.92 -104.42
N ARG A 379 147.13 -63.35 -105.10
CA ARG A 379 147.02 -63.15 -106.56
C ARG A 379 147.02 -61.65 -106.88
N GLN A 380 146.50 -60.81 -105.99
CA GLN A 380 146.58 -59.35 -106.04
C GLN A 380 147.96 -58.78 -105.62
N LEU A 381 148.96 -59.61 -105.27
CA LEU A 381 150.35 -59.17 -105.08
C LEU A 381 151.15 -59.28 -106.38
N GLU A 382 150.93 -60.38 -107.10
CA GLU A 382 151.66 -60.74 -108.32
C GLU A 382 151.33 -59.81 -109.49
N ASP A 383 150.18 -59.12 -109.44
CA ASP A 383 149.73 -58.17 -110.46
C ASP A 383 150.15 -56.70 -110.20
N LEU A 384 150.37 -56.29 -108.94
CA LEU A 384 150.42 -54.86 -108.56
C LEU A 384 151.83 -54.23 -108.59
N THR A 385 152.92 -55.01 -108.71
CA THR A 385 154.27 -54.41 -108.86
C THR A 385 155.23 -55.17 -109.78
N ARG A 386 154.69 -55.89 -110.77
CA ARG A 386 155.34 -55.92 -112.10
C ARG A 386 155.46 -54.51 -112.70
N GLN A 387 154.62 -53.59 -112.24
CA GLN A 387 154.66 -52.14 -112.50
C GLN A 387 155.93 -51.41 -111.98
N HIS A 388 156.97 -52.12 -111.52
CA HIS A 388 158.30 -51.52 -111.29
C HIS A 388 159.49 -52.38 -111.81
N ASP A 389 159.25 -53.35 -112.69
CA ASP A 389 160.28 -53.70 -113.69
C ASP A 389 160.47 -52.53 -114.69
N SER A 390 159.46 -51.66 -114.83
CA SER A 390 159.32 -50.62 -115.85
C SER A 390 159.72 -49.19 -115.41
N ILE A 391 160.85 -49.06 -114.70
CA ILE A 391 161.88 -47.98 -114.71
C ILE A 391 163.08 -48.67 -114.04
N ASN A 392 163.75 -49.62 -114.69
CA ASN A 392 164.12 -49.73 -116.11
C ASN A 392 165.05 -48.60 -116.55
N THR A 393 166.33 -48.95 -116.69
CA THR A 393 167.20 -48.53 -117.79
C THR A 393 167.01 -47.11 -118.35
N TYR A 394 167.10 -46.10 -117.49
CA TYR A 394 168.07 -45.04 -117.77
C TYR A 394 169.08 -45.04 -116.61
N LEU A 395 169.95 -46.05 -116.56
CA LEU A 395 171.15 -46.25 -117.42
C LEU A 395 172.23 -45.20 -117.14
N ASP A 396 173.43 -45.56 -117.57
CA ASP A 396 174.48 -44.66 -118.01
C ASP A 396 175.09 -43.68 -116.98
N GLU A 397 176.40 -43.82 -116.84
CA GLU A 397 177.28 -42.65 -116.93
C GLU A 397 177.04 -41.51 -115.93
N LEU A 398 177.27 -41.83 -114.65
CA LEU A 398 177.99 -40.95 -113.72
C LEU A 398 177.26 -39.64 -113.28
N ARG A 399 175.98 -39.45 -113.64
CA ARG A 399 175.16 -38.27 -113.28
C ARG A 399 173.70 -38.68 -113.07
N GLY A 400 172.98 -38.31 -112.01
CA GLY A 400 173.36 -37.55 -110.81
C GLY A 400 172.33 -36.46 -110.46
N LEU A 401 171.83 -36.47 -109.21
CA LEU A 401 170.90 -35.50 -108.58
C LEU A 401 169.42 -35.48 -109.02
N LEU A 402 168.58 -35.15 -108.03
CA LEU A 402 167.21 -34.55 -108.06
C LEU A 402 165.94 -35.37 -108.41
N GLY A 403 165.04 -35.46 -107.42
CA GLY A 403 163.55 -35.49 -107.52
C GLY A 403 162.85 -36.78 -108.00
N SER A 404 161.54 -36.99 -107.80
CA SER A 404 160.56 -36.45 -106.81
C SER A 404 159.16 -37.09 -107.01
N GLU A 405 158.55 -37.70 -105.98
CA GLU A 405 157.09 -37.94 -105.76
C GLU A 405 156.29 -38.84 -106.76
N SER A 406 155.13 -39.49 -106.46
CA SER A 406 154.42 -39.92 -105.21
C SER A 406 153.29 -40.95 -105.56
N GLU A 407 152.47 -41.40 -104.58
CA GLU A 407 151.14 -42.13 -104.61
C GLU A 407 150.88 -43.29 -105.63
N ALA A 408 150.25 -44.46 -105.35
CA ALA A 408 149.75 -45.25 -104.20
C ALA A 408 149.06 -46.57 -104.74
N THR A 409 148.68 -47.71 -104.10
CA THR A 409 148.93 -48.53 -102.85
C THR A 409 148.09 -49.87 -102.96
N LYS A 410 148.23 -51.01 -102.23
CA LYS A 410 149.33 -51.69 -101.47
C LYS A 410 148.90 -53.05 -100.79
N ALA A 411 149.39 -54.21 -101.29
CA ALA A 411 149.73 -55.49 -100.56
C ALA A 411 148.69 -56.58 -100.03
N PRO A 412 148.89 -57.90 -100.35
CA PRO A 412 148.16 -59.13 -99.82
C PRO A 412 148.91 -60.55 -99.75
N ALA A 413 148.33 -61.70 -99.21
CA ALA A 413 149.00 -63.10 -99.11
C ALA A 413 148.16 -64.46 -98.90
N LYS A 414 148.60 -65.68 -99.42
CA LYS A 414 147.92 -67.02 -99.79
C LYS A 414 147.70 -68.21 -98.75
N LYS A 415 146.68 -69.12 -98.93
CA LYS A 415 146.64 -70.67 -98.83
C LYS A 415 145.20 -71.30 -99.06
N ALA A 416 144.81 -72.59 -98.74
CA ALA A 416 143.42 -73.21 -98.78
C ALA A 416 143.20 -74.72 -98.31
N VAL A 417 141.91 -75.19 -98.22
CA VAL A 417 141.23 -76.57 -98.36
C VAL A 417 141.08 -77.62 -97.14
N PRO A 418 140.33 -78.81 -97.16
CA PRO A 418 139.24 -79.17 -96.16
C PRO A 418 139.08 -80.66 -95.58
N ALA A 419 137.93 -80.97 -94.91
CA ALA A 419 137.15 -82.27 -94.75
C ALA A 419 137.24 -83.20 -93.46
N GLY A 420 136.11 -83.77 -92.96
CA GLY A 420 136.00 -84.77 -91.82
C GLY A 420 134.55 -85.14 -91.30
N THR A 421 134.38 -86.13 -90.37
CA THR A 421 133.06 -86.68 -89.85
C THR A 421 133.13 -87.35 -88.38
N PRO A 422 132.23 -88.25 -87.82
CA PRO A 422 131.41 -87.96 -86.59
C PRO A 422 131.13 -89.08 -85.47
N ALA A 423 130.28 -88.76 -84.45
CA ALA A 423 129.44 -89.65 -83.56
C ALA A 423 130.12 -90.46 -82.39
N GLN A 424 129.47 -91.20 -81.45
CA GLN A 424 128.05 -91.60 -81.19
C GLN A 424 127.71 -91.97 -79.69
N GLN A 425 126.43 -91.85 -79.24
CA GLN A 425 125.66 -92.66 -78.22
C GLN A 425 125.74 -92.32 -76.69
N ALA A 426 124.67 -92.70 -75.90
CA ALA A 426 124.67 -93.30 -74.52
C ALA A 426 123.63 -92.79 -73.45
N ARG A 427 123.72 -93.27 -72.18
CA ARG A 427 122.64 -93.38 -71.14
C ARG A 427 122.77 -92.48 -69.86
N ALA A 428 122.41 -92.93 -68.62
CA ALA A 428 121.95 -92.06 -67.50
C ALA A 428 122.66 -92.14 -66.12
N ALA A 429 122.34 -91.16 -65.23
CA ALA A 429 122.70 -90.93 -63.79
C ALA A 429 124.07 -90.21 -63.53
N THR A 430 124.41 -89.54 -62.41
CA THR A 430 123.77 -89.31 -61.05
C THR A 430 124.28 -87.99 -60.40
N LEU A 431 123.65 -87.54 -59.29
CA LEU A 431 124.15 -86.72 -58.14
C LEU A 431 124.08 -85.16 -58.10
N MET A 432 123.80 -84.68 -56.86
CA MET A 432 124.11 -83.38 -56.17
C MET A 432 123.34 -82.06 -56.41
N THR A 433 122.60 -81.67 -55.33
CA THR A 433 122.48 -80.32 -54.69
C THR A 433 121.70 -79.14 -55.33
N ALA A 434 121.17 -78.27 -54.43
CA ALA A 434 120.53 -76.93 -54.62
C ALA A 434 119.09 -76.89 -55.23
N GLU A 435 118.20 -75.92 -54.96
CA GLU A 435 118.04 -74.89 -53.88
C GLU A 435 116.61 -74.26 -53.89
N PHE A 436 115.96 -74.06 -52.72
CA PHE A 436 114.85 -73.10 -52.42
C PHE A 436 113.59 -73.09 -53.35
N PRO A 437 112.59 -72.16 -53.23
CA PRO A 437 112.13 -71.24 -52.15
C PRO A 437 110.74 -71.64 -51.52
N VAL A 438 110.33 -71.35 -50.26
CA VAL A 438 110.00 -70.09 -49.51
C VAL A 438 108.50 -69.65 -49.60
N VAL A 439 107.81 -69.71 -48.43
CA VAL A 439 106.70 -68.91 -47.76
C VAL A 439 106.06 -67.66 -48.49
N PRO A 440 104.98 -66.95 -48.00
CA PRO A 440 104.24 -66.97 -46.71
C PRO A 440 102.66 -66.86 -46.76
N GLU A 441 102.07 -66.67 -45.55
CA GLU A 441 100.84 -65.96 -45.03
C GLU A 441 99.90 -65.18 -46.01
N GLU A 442 98.67 -64.72 -45.69
CA GLU A 442 98.15 -64.03 -44.47
C GLU A 442 96.57 -63.82 -44.50
N SER A 443 95.94 -63.47 -43.36
CA SER A 443 94.56 -62.87 -43.20
C SER A 443 93.34 -63.75 -43.58
N GLY A 444 92.05 -63.48 -43.29
CA GLY A 444 91.25 -62.42 -42.60
C GLY A 444 89.75 -62.53 -43.03
N GLN A 445 88.71 -61.82 -42.55
CA GLN A 445 88.42 -61.01 -41.34
C GLN A 445 86.93 -60.46 -41.38
N ARG A 446 86.25 -60.21 -40.23
CA ARG A 446 85.00 -59.38 -40.00
C ARG A 446 83.62 -59.88 -40.56
N VAL A 447 82.42 -59.36 -40.18
CA VAL A 447 81.78 -58.89 -38.88
C VAL A 447 80.27 -58.53 -39.06
N GLY A 448 79.43 -58.67 -38.00
CA GLY A 448 78.24 -57.83 -37.67
C GLY A 448 76.81 -58.38 -37.92
N THR A 449 75.68 -57.82 -37.42
CA THR A 449 75.34 -57.00 -36.20
C THR A 449 73.82 -56.60 -36.16
N VAL A 450 73.19 -56.47 -34.97
CA VAL A 450 71.98 -55.59 -34.66
C VAL A 450 70.61 -56.06 -35.26
N GLU A 451 69.36 -55.82 -34.76
CA GLU A 451 68.70 -54.98 -33.69
C GLU A 451 67.49 -55.70 -32.99
N ALA A 452 66.75 -55.06 -32.06
CA ALA A 452 65.60 -55.59 -31.28
C ALA A 452 64.21 -54.82 -31.42
N PRO A 453 63.23 -54.72 -30.46
CA PRO A 453 61.79 -54.96 -30.76
C PRO A 453 60.73 -53.88 -30.34
N ALA A 454 59.42 -54.12 -30.56
CA ALA A 454 58.28 -53.27 -30.11
C ALA A 454 56.91 -54.01 -29.93
N GLU A 455 55.88 -53.32 -29.36
CA GLU A 455 54.68 -53.86 -28.67
C GLU A 455 53.34 -53.97 -29.47
N ARG A 456 52.21 -54.24 -28.77
CA ARG A 456 50.80 -54.18 -29.25
C ARG A 456 49.83 -53.68 -28.15
N GLY A 457 48.66 -53.14 -28.50
CA GLY A 457 47.56 -52.97 -27.54
C GLY A 457 46.21 -52.43 -28.07
N SER A 458 45.13 -52.80 -27.35
CA SER A 458 43.79 -52.17 -27.24
C SER A 458 42.74 -52.23 -28.39
N ALA A 459 41.46 -52.34 -27.98
CA ALA A 459 40.17 -52.28 -28.72
C ALA A 459 39.01 -52.26 -27.68
N ALA A 460 37.78 -51.72 -27.88
CA ALA A 460 37.19 -50.76 -28.84
C ALA A 460 35.81 -50.22 -28.32
N SER A 461 35.28 -49.13 -28.92
CA SER A 461 33.86 -48.62 -29.07
C SER A 461 32.80 -48.71 -27.93
N ALA A 462 31.85 -47.77 -27.64
CA ALA A 462 31.13 -46.66 -28.33
C ALA A 462 29.95 -47.05 -29.28
N ASP A 463 28.78 -46.38 -29.39
CA ASP A 463 28.04 -45.34 -28.62
C ASP A 463 26.57 -45.21 -29.16
N ALA A 464 25.54 -44.79 -28.37
CA ALA A 464 24.20 -44.38 -28.87
C ALA A 464 23.19 -43.73 -27.86
N ARG A 465 22.14 -43.06 -28.40
CA ARG A 465 20.93 -42.41 -27.76
C ARG A 465 19.62 -43.18 -28.15
N PRO A 466 18.32 -42.74 -27.96
CA PRO A 466 17.65 -41.57 -27.31
C PRO A 466 16.49 -42.02 -26.32
N SER A 467 15.23 -41.53 -26.16
CA SER A 467 14.33 -40.43 -26.66
C SER A 467 13.00 -40.28 -25.84
N GLU A 468 12.59 -39.04 -25.49
CA GLU A 468 11.19 -38.47 -25.36
C GLU A 468 10.11 -39.15 -24.44
N THR A 469 8.93 -38.60 -24.06
CA THR A 469 8.01 -37.48 -24.50
C THR A 469 7.26 -36.75 -23.32
N LYS A 470 6.43 -35.72 -23.64
CA LYS A 470 5.49 -34.90 -22.78
C LYS A 470 4.14 -34.66 -23.55
N PRO A 471 3.05 -33.94 -23.13
CA PRO A 471 2.86 -32.71 -22.28
C PRO A 471 1.87 -32.90 -21.06
N THR A 472 0.82 -32.13 -20.63
CA THR A 472 0.08 -30.87 -21.01
C THR A 472 -0.80 -30.29 -19.87
N GLY A 473 -1.01 -28.95 -19.80
CA GLY A 473 -2.20 -28.22 -19.23
C GLY A 473 -2.40 -28.12 -17.70
N ALA A 474 -3.13 -27.15 -17.09
CA ALA A 474 -3.74 -25.86 -17.52
C ALA A 474 -4.03 -24.90 -16.31
N LYS A 475 -4.65 -23.71 -16.53
CA LYS A 475 -4.85 -22.52 -15.62
C LYS A 475 -6.37 -22.32 -15.27
N PRO A 476 -6.94 -21.26 -14.57
CA PRO A 476 -6.41 -20.08 -13.81
C PRO A 476 -7.18 -19.60 -12.51
N ALA A 477 -6.79 -18.41 -11.98
CA ALA A 477 -7.53 -17.45 -11.07
C ALA A 477 -7.67 -17.77 -9.55
N GLY A 478 -7.87 -16.82 -8.61
CA GLY A 478 -7.63 -15.34 -8.66
C GLY A 478 -8.53 -14.42 -7.77
N THR A 479 -7.98 -13.78 -6.73
CA THR A 479 -8.54 -12.64 -5.93
C THR A 479 -7.38 -11.93 -5.18
N LYS A 480 -7.17 -10.59 -5.21
CA LYS A 480 -7.89 -9.40 -4.67
C LYS A 480 -7.63 -9.07 -3.18
N THR A 481 -6.93 -7.95 -2.96
CA THR A 481 -6.82 -7.18 -1.71
C THR A 481 -7.04 -5.69 -1.99
N ALA A 482 -7.76 -4.97 -1.13
CA ALA A 482 -7.81 -3.51 -1.05
C ALA A 482 -8.63 -3.07 0.18
N ASP A 483 -7.98 -2.42 1.15
CA ASP A 483 -8.65 -1.64 2.19
C ASP A 483 -9.05 -0.25 1.64
N ALA A 484 -10.11 0.35 2.18
CA ALA A 484 -10.03 1.59 2.95
C ALA A 484 -11.35 2.37 3.09
N LYS A 485 -11.39 3.12 4.20
CA LYS A 485 -12.08 4.42 4.41
C LYS A 485 -13.51 4.41 4.96
N THR A 486 -13.55 4.68 6.25
CA THR A 486 -14.68 5.17 7.05
C THR A 486 -15.31 6.45 6.49
N ALA A 487 -16.60 6.62 6.77
CA ALA A 487 -17.30 7.90 6.81
C ALA A 487 -18.05 7.99 8.16
N ASP A 488 -17.99 9.16 8.79
CA ASP A 488 -18.50 9.41 10.14
C ASP A 488 -19.66 10.41 10.06
N ALA A 489 -20.74 10.20 10.83
CA ALA A 489 -21.97 10.97 10.76
C ALA A 489 -22.64 11.05 12.14
N LYS A 490 -22.49 12.20 12.79
CA LYS A 490 -22.96 12.52 14.14
C LYS A 490 -24.46 12.88 14.17
N PRO A 491 -25.23 12.49 15.20
CA PRO A 491 -26.58 13.01 15.45
C PRO A 491 -26.53 14.35 16.21
N ASP A 492 -27.46 15.25 15.91
CA ASP A 492 -27.71 16.46 16.71
C ASP A 492 -28.91 16.28 17.66
N ALA A 493 -28.92 17.07 18.74
CA ALA A 493 -29.85 16.95 19.85
C ALA A 493 -31.01 17.96 19.78
N PRO A 494 -32.17 17.67 20.39
CA PRO A 494 -33.23 18.66 20.57
C PRO A 494 -32.85 19.72 21.61
N ALA A 495 -33.29 20.95 21.40
CA ALA A 495 -33.19 22.04 22.38
C ALA A 495 -34.58 22.36 22.95
N SER A 496 -34.64 22.60 24.26
CA SER A 496 -35.88 22.96 24.97
C SER A 496 -35.96 24.48 25.21
N ALA A 497 -37.10 25.07 24.88
CA ALA A 497 -37.57 26.37 25.35
C ALA A 497 -39.11 26.41 25.23
#